data_AF-A0A949PNH4-F1
#
_entry.id   AF-A0A949PNH4-F1
#
_cell.length_a   1.000
_cell.length_b   1.000
_cell.length_c   1.000
_cell.angle_alpha   90.00
_cell.angle_beta   90.00
_cell.angle_gamma   90.00
#
_symmetry.space_group_name_H-M   'P 1'
#
loop_
_entity.id
_entity.type
_entity.pdbx_description
1 polymer ?
#
loop_
_entity_poly.entity_id
_entity_poly.type
_entity_poly.pdbx_seq_one_letter_code
_entity_poly.pdbx_strand_id
1 'polypeptide(L)'
;MRKIILVAATALLAAPSAAFAQDTVIVEVPSRVQEYVLTHPADPVVIEDEIGQGYILPEAVIVNPIPDDPDFGYIYVDGKPVIVSMQNRTVVYYTEAPSAGPVIPDDVVTYIEDNPLPPVVYEGDLAEGTIIPSDIPLEIVPDQPTYSYIYVNGRPALVETDTRRIVWVR
;
A
#
# COMPACT_ATOMS: atom_id res chain seq x y z
N MET A 1 -66.10 26.13 22.47
CA MET A 1 -66.40 25.44 21.20
C MET A 1 -65.12 25.44 20.36
N ARG A 2 -64.75 24.25 19.86
CA ARG A 2 -63.93 23.89 18.66
C ARG A 2 -62.69 24.75 18.31
N LYS A 3 -61.48 24.18 18.44
CA LYS A 3 -60.58 23.63 17.37
C LYS A 3 -60.03 24.74 16.43
N ILE A 4 -58.76 24.85 16.04
CA ILE A 4 -57.85 23.88 15.38
C ILE A 4 -56.40 24.44 15.47
N ILE A 5 -55.43 23.55 15.70
CA ILE A 5 -53.97 23.75 15.65
C ILE A 5 -53.51 23.69 14.18
N LEU A 6 -52.59 24.55 13.76
CA LEU A 6 -51.82 24.37 12.53
C LEU A 6 -50.34 24.56 12.82
N VAL A 7 -49.63 23.43 12.81
CA VAL A 7 -48.17 23.28 12.86
C VAL A 7 -47.65 23.44 11.44
N ALA A 8 -46.67 24.31 11.23
CA ALA A 8 -45.83 24.31 10.04
C ALA A 8 -44.42 23.87 10.47
N ALA A 9 -44.15 22.57 10.32
CA ALA A 9 -42.81 22.01 10.52
C ALA A 9 -42.06 22.14 9.19
N THR A 10 -41.08 23.03 9.14
CA THR A 10 -40.17 23.18 8.00
C THR A 10 -39.27 21.96 7.93
N ALA A 11 -39.56 21.04 7.02
CA ALA A 11 -38.72 19.89 6.73
C ALA A 11 -37.42 20.37 6.06
N LEU A 12 -36.31 20.35 6.80
CA LEU A 12 -34.98 20.49 6.24
C LEU A 12 -34.65 19.18 5.51
N LEU A 13 -34.64 19.20 4.18
CA LEU A 13 -34.22 18.09 3.33
C LEU A 13 -32.72 17.83 3.57
N ALA A 14 -32.42 16.79 4.35
CA ALA A 14 -31.10 16.18 4.36
C ALA A 14 -30.90 15.48 3.01
N ALA A 15 -30.08 16.06 2.14
CA ALA A 15 -29.57 15.35 0.98
C ALA A 15 -28.69 14.20 1.49
N PRO A 16 -28.89 12.95 1.02
CA PRO A 16 -27.91 11.91 1.25
C PRO A 16 -26.67 12.27 0.42
N SER A 17 -25.61 12.72 1.09
CA SER A 17 -24.27 12.65 0.52
C SER A 17 -24.00 11.18 0.26
N ALA A 18 -24.09 10.77 -1.00
CA ALA A 18 -23.57 9.50 -1.45
C ALA A 18 -22.04 9.56 -1.27
N ALA A 19 -21.58 9.17 -0.08
CA ALA A 19 -20.22 8.73 0.09
C ALA A 19 -20.12 7.43 -0.73
N PHE A 20 -19.52 7.52 -1.92
CA PHE A 20 -19.00 6.35 -2.62
C PHE A 20 -17.87 5.81 -1.75
N ALA A 21 -18.21 4.93 -0.81
CA ALA A 21 -17.27 3.96 -0.31
C ALA A 21 -16.92 3.08 -1.51
N GLN A 22 -15.86 3.45 -2.24
CA GLN A 22 -15.23 2.51 -3.14
C GLN A 22 -14.68 1.41 -2.23
N ASP A 23 -15.42 0.31 -2.17
CA ASP A 23 -14.97 -0.97 -1.63
C ASP A 23 -13.82 -1.44 -2.52
N THR A 24 -12.66 -0.78 -2.39
CA THR A 24 -11.41 -1.29 -2.92
C THR A 24 -11.15 -2.52 -2.09
N VAL A 25 -11.49 -3.68 -2.66
CA VAL A 25 -10.97 -4.96 -2.21
C VAL A 25 -9.45 -4.85 -2.36
N ILE A 26 -8.77 -4.54 -1.27
CA ILE A 26 -7.32 -4.57 -1.19
C ILE A 26 -6.96 -6.05 -1.34
N VAL A 27 -6.65 -6.46 -2.58
CA VAL A 27 -6.13 -7.81 -2.84
C VAL A 27 -4.72 -7.81 -2.29
N GLU A 28 -4.58 -8.31 -1.06
CA GLU A 28 -3.29 -8.46 -0.41
C GLU A 28 -2.46 -9.48 -1.21
N VAL A 29 -1.34 -9.02 -1.76
CA VAL A 29 -0.47 -9.86 -2.59
C VAL A 29 0.47 -10.65 -1.67
N PRO A 30 0.44 -11.98 -1.69
CA PRO A 30 1.32 -12.79 -0.83
C PRO A 30 2.80 -12.51 -1.09
N SER A 31 3.63 -12.47 -0.04
CA SER A 31 5.07 -12.14 -0.15
C SER A 31 5.82 -13.05 -1.13
N ARG A 32 5.47 -14.33 -1.20
CA ARG A 32 6.01 -15.31 -2.16
C ARG A 32 5.82 -14.92 -3.63
N VAL A 33 4.71 -14.26 -3.95
CA VAL A 33 4.40 -13.77 -5.31
C VAL A 33 5.35 -12.63 -5.67
N GLN A 34 5.59 -11.73 -4.71
CA GLN A 34 6.47 -10.59 -4.88
C GLN A 34 7.94 -11.03 -5.03
N GLU A 35 8.37 -12.03 -4.27
CA GLU A 35 9.73 -12.59 -4.39
C GLU A 35 9.93 -13.36 -5.70
N TYR A 36 8.91 -14.09 -6.16
CA TYR A 36 8.97 -14.81 -7.43
C TYR A 36 9.25 -13.87 -8.61
N VAL A 37 8.50 -12.77 -8.70
CA VAL A 37 8.65 -11.84 -9.84
C VAL A 37 10.03 -11.18 -9.87
N LEU A 38 10.64 -10.92 -8.71
CA LEU A 38 11.99 -10.35 -8.62
C LEU A 38 13.08 -11.31 -9.09
N THR A 39 12.89 -12.61 -8.88
CA THR A 39 13.85 -13.65 -9.26
C THR A 39 13.64 -14.19 -10.68
N HIS A 40 12.50 -13.86 -11.30
CA HIS A 40 12.11 -14.32 -12.63
C HIS A 40 11.71 -13.15 -13.54
N PRO A 41 12.68 -12.37 -14.04
CA PRO A 41 12.39 -11.27 -14.95
C PRO A 41 11.84 -11.78 -16.30
N ALA A 42 10.88 -11.05 -16.85
CA ALA A 42 10.30 -11.30 -18.17
C ALA A 42 10.58 -10.13 -19.12
N ASP A 43 10.36 -10.34 -20.41
CA ASP A 43 10.53 -9.30 -21.43
C ASP A 43 9.61 -8.10 -21.13
N PRO A 44 10.15 -6.86 -21.10
CA PRO A 44 9.34 -5.68 -20.85
C PRO A 44 8.31 -5.42 -21.95
N VAL A 45 7.11 -5.03 -21.53
CA VAL A 45 6.01 -4.60 -22.37
C VAL A 45 5.92 -3.08 -22.31
N VAL A 46 5.71 -2.45 -23.47
CA VAL A 46 5.45 -1.01 -23.58
C VAL A 46 3.96 -0.80 -23.51
N ILE A 47 3.52 0.03 -22.55
CA ILE A 47 2.13 0.46 -22.40
C ILE A 47 2.12 1.98 -22.52
N GLU A 48 1.29 2.51 -23.42
CA GLU A 48 1.19 3.95 -23.67
C GLU A 48 0.37 4.68 -22.58
N ASP A 49 -0.49 3.93 -21.89
CA ASP A 49 -1.32 4.41 -20.79
C ASP A 49 -0.55 4.42 -19.46
N GLU A 50 -0.94 5.34 -18.57
CA GLU A 50 -0.52 5.33 -17.17
C GLU A 50 -1.17 4.13 -16.47
N ILE A 51 -0.34 3.18 -16.02
CA ILE A 51 -0.78 2.01 -15.26
C ILE A 51 -0.71 2.32 -13.77
N GLY A 52 -1.68 1.80 -13.01
CA GLY A 52 -1.78 1.98 -11.56
C GLY A 52 -2.49 0.80 -10.91
N GLN A 53 -2.58 0.79 -9.58
CA GLN A 53 -3.36 -0.25 -8.88
C GLN A 53 -4.84 -0.16 -9.29
N GLY A 54 -5.46 -1.31 -9.55
CA GLY A 54 -6.84 -1.39 -10.05
C GLY A 54 -6.97 -1.23 -11.58
N TYR A 55 -5.89 -0.92 -12.29
CA TYR A 55 -5.89 -0.82 -13.75
C TYR A 55 -6.17 -2.18 -14.41
N ILE A 56 -6.99 -2.22 -15.46
CA ILE A 56 -7.29 -3.47 -16.19
C ILE A 56 -6.40 -3.56 -17.42
N LEU A 57 -5.59 -4.62 -17.51
CA LEU A 57 -4.68 -4.82 -18.62
C LEU A 57 -5.44 -5.14 -19.92
N PRO A 58 -5.09 -4.48 -21.04
CA PRO A 58 -5.56 -4.86 -22.36
C PRO A 58 -5.29 -6.34 -22.67
N GLU A 59 -6.17 -6.98 -23.43
CA GLU A 59 -6.00 -8.39 -23.84
C GLU A 59 -4.74 -8.62 -24.69
N ALA A 60 -4.26 -7.59 -25.37
CA ALA A 60 -3.03 -7.63 -26.17
C ALA A 60 -1.77 -7.85 -25.33
N VAL A 61 -1.81 -7.52 -24.02
CA VAL A 61 -0.67 -7.69 -23.13
C VAL A 61 -0.57 -9.15 -22.69
N ILE A 62 0.58 -9.78 -22.91
CA ILE A 62 0.83 -11.15 -22.45
C ILE A 62 1.19 -11.09 -20.96
N VAL A 63 0.37 -11.73 -20.13
CA VAL A 63 0.60 -11.85 -18.68
C VAL A 63 1.22 -13.20 -18.39
N ASN A 64 2.37 -13.21 -17.71
CA ASN A 64 3.07 -14.44 -17.33
C ASN A 64 2.45 -15.01 -16.05
N PRO A 65 1.98 -16.27 -16.03
CA PRO A 65 1.42 -16.86 -14.83
C PRO A 65 2.50 -17.14 -13.78
N ILE A 66 2.13 -17.10 -12.50
CA ILE A 66 3.01 -17.49 -11.40
C ILE A 66 2.74 -18.95 -11.05
N PRO A 67 3.72 -19.87 -11.15
CA PRO A 67 3.48 -21.31 -11.02
C PRO A 67 2.84 -21.75 -9.70
N ASP A 68 3.29 -21.20 -8.58
CA ASP A 68 2.83 -21.57 -7.23
C ASP A 68 1.55 -20.82 -6.80
N ASP A 69 1.16 -19.82 -7.58
CA ASP A 69 0.07 -18.88 -7.30
C ASP A 69 -0.65 -18.51 -8.62
N PRO A 70 -1.40 -19.43 -9.24
CA PRO A 70 -1.98 -19.25 -10.58
C PRO A 70 -3.09 -18.18 -10.64
N ASP A 71 -3.59 -17.73 -9.50
CA ASP A 71 -4.51 -16.60 -9.39
C ASP A 71 -3.82 -15.26 -9.71
N PHE A 72 -2.48 -15.25 -9.72
CA PHE A 72 -1.64 -14.11 -10.04
C PHE A 72 -0.79 -14.37 -11.28
N GLY A 73 -0.53 -13.29 -11.99
CA GLY A 73 0.44 -13.23 -13.07
C GLY A 73 1.24 -11.95 -12.97
N TYR A 74 2.25 -11.82 -13.82
CA TYR A 74 3.11 -10.65 -13.82
C TYR A 74 3.52 -10.23 -15.23
N ILE A 75 3.78 -8.94 -15.36
CA ILE A 75 4.41 -8.33 -16.52
C ILE A 75 5.55 -7.43 -16.06
N TYR A 76 6.39 -7.06 -17.00
CA TYR A 76 7.42 -6.06 -16.77
C TYR A 76 7.07 -4.82 -17.58
N VAL A 77 7.00 -3.65 -16.94
CA VAL A 77 6.78 -2.36 -17.61
C VAL A 77 7.92 -1.45 -17.20
N ASP A 78 8.62 -0.87 -18.18
CA ASP A 78 9.84 -0.09 -17.95
C ASP A 78 10.90 -0.81 -17.07
N GLY A 79 10.97 -2.14 -17.22
CA GLY A 79 11.89 -2.99 -16.45
C GLY A 79 11.48 -3.23 -14.99
N LYS A 80 10.26 -2.86 -14.60
CA LYS A 80 9.70 -3.04 -13.26
C LYS A 80 8.60 -4.10 -13.23
N PRO A 81 8.53 -4.94 -12.19
CA PRO A 81 7.48 -5.94 -12.08
C PRO A 81 6.13 -5.31 -11.73
N VAL A 82 5.10 -5.77 -12.41
CA VAL A 82 3.69 -5.44 -12.16
C VAL A 82 2.94 -6.75 -11.97
N ILE A 83 2.28 -6.91 -10.82
CA ILE A 83 1.52 -8.12 -10.50
C ILE A 83 0.06 -7.86 -10.79
N VAL A 84 -0.55 -8.83 -11.45
CA VAL A 84 -1.88 -8.77 -12.04
C VAL A 84 -2.68 -9.96 -11.55
N SER A 85 -3.93 -9.74 -11.15
CA SER A 85 -4.87 -10.83 -10.88
C SER A 85 -5.32 -11.45 -12.19
N MET A 86 -5.18 -12.77 -12.31
CA MET A 86 -5.59 -13.53 -13.49
C MET A 86 -7.11 -13.66 -13.62
N GLN A 87 -7.87 -13.38 -12.55
CA GLN A 87 -9.33 -13.50 -12.53
C GLN A 87 -10.00 -12.41 -13.38
N ASN A 88 -9.47 -11.19 -13.34
CA ASN A 88 -10.05 -10.01 -13.98
C ASN A 88 -9.02 -9.17 -14.76
N ARG A 89 -7.77 -9.67 -14.88
CA ARG A 89 -6.64 -8.96 -15.50
C ARG A 89 -6.36 -7.59 -14.88
N THR A 90 -6.67 -7.44 -13.60
CA THR A 90 -6.49 -6.19 -12.85
C THR A 90 -5.12 -6.14 -12.19
N VAL A 91 -4.42 -5.02 -12.31
CA VAL A 91 -3.20 -4.74 -11.55
C VAL A 91 -3.53 -4.69 -10.07
N VAL A 92 -2.94 -5.60 -9.31
CA VAL A 92 -3.13 -5.70 -7.85
C VAL A 92 -1.93 -5.14 -7.09
N TYR A 93 -0.76 -5.15 -7.72
CA TYR A 93 0.45 -4.53 -7.19
C TYR A 93 1.26 -3.95 -8.35
N TYR A 94 1.58 -2.67 -8.23
CA TYR A 94 2.39 -1.95 -9.18
C TYR A 94 3.41 -1.14 -8.40
N THR A 95 4.69 -1.33 -8.72
CA THR A 95 5.75 -0.47 -8.20
C THR A 95 5.80 0.82 -9.01
N GLU A 96 4.76 1.65 -8.92
CA GLU A 96 5.01 3.08 -9.14
C GLU A 96 5.90 3.56 -8.01
N ALA A 97 7.10 3.99 -8.38
CA ALA A 97 7.79 4.97 -7.54
C ALA A 97 6.83 6.17 -7.44
N PRO A 98 6.21 6.51 -6.28
CA PRO A 98 6.47 6.10 -4.89
C PRO A 98 5.17 5.84 -4.09
N SER A 99 4.59 4.64 -4.08
CA SER A 99 3.52 4.32 -3.08
C SER A 99 3.31 2.86 -2.74
N ALA A 100 3.93 1.90 -3.45
CA ALA A 100 4.13 0.57 -2.89
C ALA A 100 5.44 0.60 -2.10
N GLY A 101 5.34 0.63 -0.76
CA GLY A 101 6.50 0.31 0.07
C GLY A 101 7.12 -1.02 -0.36
N PRO A 102 8.43 -1.24 -0.16
CA PRO A 102 9.05 -2.54 -0.36
C PRO A 102 8.26 -3.64 0.38
N VAL A 103 8.29 -4.86 -0.16
CA VAL A 103 7.75 -6.04 0.53
C VAL A 103 8.47 -6.14 1.87
N ILE A 104 7.75 -5.98 2.97
CA ILE A 104 8.35 -6.06 4.30
C ILE A 104 8.31 -7.52 4.73
N PRO A 105 9.47 -8.14 4.99
CA PRO A 105 9.49 -9.49 5.50
C PRO A 105 8.85 -9.59 6.89
N ASP A 106 8.04 -10.63 7.14
CA ASP A 106 7.30 -10.81 8.41
C ASP A 106 8.23 -10.87 9.63
N ASP A 107 9.47 -11.34 9.44
CA ASP A 107 10.52 -11.37 10.46
C ASP A 107 10.92 -9.96 10.91
N VAL A 108 10.89 -8.96 10.02
CA VAL A 108 11.19 -7.56 10.37
C VAL A 108 10.09 -6.98 11.26
N VAL A 109 8.82 -7.18 10.87
CA VAL A 109 7.68 -6.69 11.67
C VAL A 109 7.70 -7.34 13.05
N THR A 110 7.88 -8.66 13.09
CA THR A 110 7.97 -9.42 14.34
C THR A 110 9.11 -8.91 15.22
N TYR A 111 10.29 -8.69 14.65
CA TYR A 111 11.44 -8.15 15.37
C TYR A 111 11.13 -6.79 16.01
N ILE A 112 10.50 -5.87 15.25
CA ILE A 112 10.13 -4.54 15.75
C ILE A 112 9.18 -4.65 16.93
N GLU A 113 8.15 -5.50 16.82
CA GLU A 113 7.17 -5.70 17.88
C GLU A 113 7.77 -6.31 19.14
N ASP A 114 8.73 -7.23 19.00
CA ASP A 114 9.44 -7.86 20.12
C ASP A 114 10.50 -6.94 20.74
N ASN A 115 10.94 -5.89 20.05
CA ASN A 115 12.03 -4.99 20.48
C ASN A 115 11.61 -3.50 20.45
N PRO A 116 10.66 -3.08 21.29
CA PRO A 116 10.13 -1.72 21.27
C PRO A 116 11.16 -0.68 21.74
N LEU A 117 11.16 0.48 21.09
CA LEU A 117 12.00 1.62 21.44
C LEU A 117 11.23 2.68 22.25
N PRO A 118 11.92 3.55 23.01
CA PRO A 118 11.29 4.72 23.61
C PRO A 118 10.63 5.60 22.52
N PRO A 119 9.35 5.99 22.69
CA PRO A 119 8.65 6.76 21.67
C PRO A 119 9.19 8.18 21.56
N VAL A 120 9.35 8.64 20.33
CA VAL A 120 9.70 10.01 19.99
C VAL A 120 8.43 10.79 19.68
N VAL A 121 8.39 12.04 20.12
CA VAL A 121 7.31 12.98 19.76
C VAL A 121 7.69 13.62 18.44
N TYR A 122 6.81 13.47 17.46
CA TYR A 122 6.93 14.07 16.13
C TYR A 122 5.58 14.65 15.74
N GLU A 123 5.58 15.90 15.30
CA GLU A 123 4.38 16.67 14.93
C GLU A 123 4.00 16.52 13.45
N GLY A 124 4.77 15.77 12.65
CA GLY A 124 4.45 15.51 11.25
C GLY A 124 3.63 14.24 11.03
N ASP A 125 3.15 14.08 9.79
CA ASP A 125 2.33 12.93 9.40
C ASP A 125 3.16 11.64 9.30
N LEU A 126 2.78 10.64 10.10
CA LEU A 126 3.28 9.27 9.98
C LEU A 126 2.47 8.54 8.91
N ALA A 127 2.91 8.66 7.68
CA ALA A 127 2.36 7.96 6.54
C ALA A 127 3.48 7.24 5.77
N GLU A 128 3.11 6.19 5.06
CA GLU A 128 4.01 5.55 4.10
C GLU A 128 4.46 6.57 3.05
N GLY A 129 5.73 6.52 2.67
CA GLY A 129 6.36 7.49 1.79
C GLY A 129 6.92 8.75 2.48
N THR A 130 6.54 9.04 3.73
CA THR A 130 7.09 10.18 4.50
C THR A 130 8.59 10.02 4.71
N ILE A 131 9.37 11.10 4.60
CA ILE A 131 10.80 11.12 4.87
C ILE A 131 11.05 11.62 6.30
N ILE A 132 11.75 10.82 7.11
CA ILE A 132 12.12 11.15 8.47
C ILE A 132 13.32 12.12 8.47
N PRO A 133 13.22 13.31 9.11
CA PRO A 133 14.32 14.26 9.26
C PRO A 133 15.58 13.63 9.86
N SER A 134 16.76 14.07 9.41
CA SER A 134 18.06 13.50 9.81
C SER A 134 18.40 13.61 11.29
N ASP A 135 17.79 14.56 11.99
CA ASP A 135 17.95 14.80 13.43
C ASP A 135 17.23 13.76 14.31
N ILE A 136 16.29 13.02 13.74
CA ILE A 136 15.57 11.96 14.44
C ILE A 136 16.43 10.69 14.46
N PRO A 137 16.66 10.05 15.61
CA PRO A 137 17.40 8.79 15.66
C PRO A 137 16.58 7.66 15.03
N LEU A 138 17.24 6.79 14.26
CA LEU A 138 16.69 5.56 13.71
C LEU A 138 17.53 4.38 14.23
N GLU A 139 16.89 3.27 14.57
CA GLU A 139 17.58 2.04 14.98
C GLU A 139 17.62 1.06 13.82
N ILE A 140 18.80 0.53 13.49
CA ILE A 140 18.97 -0.40 12.37
C ILE A 140 18.43 -1.78 12.76
N VAL A 141 17.73 -2.44 11.84
CA VAL A 141 17.30 -3.83 12.03
C VAL A 141 18.52 -4.74 11.83
N PRO A 142 18.93 -5.54 12.84
CA PRO A 142 20.21 -6.27 12.79
C PRO A 142 20.36 -7.23 11.63
N ASP A 143 19.32 -8.01 11.34
CA ASP A 143 19.34 -9.02 10.27
C ASP A 143 19.04 -8.42 8.89
N GLN A 144 18.53 -7.18 8.84
CA GLN A 144 18.14 -6.49 7.62
C GLN A 144 18.57 -5.00 7.64
N PRO A 145 19.86 -4.69 7.47
CA PRO A 145 20.39 -3.34 7.66
C PRO A 145 19.88 -2.29 6.64
N THR A 146 19.28 -2.75 5.54
CA THR A 146 18.51 -1.92 4.60
C THR A 146 17.37 -1.18 5.29
N TYR A 147 16.87 -1.72 6.40
CA TYR A 147 15.79 -1.16 7.19
C TYR A 147 16.28 -0.65 8.55
N SER A 148 15.62 0.40 8.99
CA SER A 148 15.67 0.93 10.34
C SER A 148 14.25 1.13 10.85
N TYR A 149 14.05 1.18 12.15
CA TYR A 149 12.73 1.39 12.74
C TYR A 149 12.75 2.46 13.82
N ILE A 150 11.56 2.99 14.10
CA ILE A 150 11.34 4.00 15.12
C ILE A 150 9.95 3.85 15.73
N TYR A 151 9.82 4.26 16.99
CA TYR A 151 8.52 4.42 17.64
C TYR A 151 8.16 5.89 17.71
N VAL A 152 7.06 6.27 17.08
CA VAL A 152 6.58 7.66 17.07
C VAL A 152 5.17 7.71 17.61
N ASN A 153 4.94 8.55 18.62
CA ASN A 153 3.65 8.63 19.32
C ASN A 153 3.14 7.26 19.81
N GLY A 154 4.06 6.35 20.15
CA GLY A 154 3.77 4.98 20.62
C GLY A 154 3.48 3.96 19.51
N ARG A 155 3.57 4.34 18.22
CA ARG A 155 3.35 3.48 17.07
C ARG A 155 4.67 3.12 16.39
N PRO A 156 4.90 1.86 16.00
CA PRO A 156 6.09 1.50 15.24
C PRO A 156 5.96 1.98 13.78
N ALA A 157 7.07 2.45 13.23
CA ALA A 157 7.23 2.76 11.83
C ALA A 157 8.52 2.11 11.31
N LEU A 158 8.42 1.43 10.18
CA LEU A 158 9.56 0.90 9.46
C LEU A 158 10.02 1.92 8.42
N VAL A 159 11.33 2.08 8.33
CA VAL A 159 12.00 3.12 7.56
C VAL A 159 13.11 2.48 6.73
N GLU A 160 13.24 2.86 5.47
CA GLU A 160 14.40 2.50 4.66
C GLU A 160 15.62 3.33 5.12
N THR A 161 16.71 2.67 5.49
CA THR A 161 17.86 3.30 6.16
C THR A 161 18.51 4.39 5.29
N ASP A 162 18.68 4.13 4.00
CA ASP A 162 19.40 5.02 3.08
C ASP A 162 18.62 6.29 2.74
N THR A 163 17.30 6.15 2.52
CA THR A 163 16.43 7.26 2.11
C THR A 163 15.68 7.89 3.27
N ARG A 164 15.70 7.26 4.44
CA ARG A 164 14.91 7.61 5.63
C ARG A 164 13.41 7.67 5.35
N ARG A 165 12.94 6.95 4.33
CA ARG A 165 11.52 6.92 3.94
C ARG A 165 10.77 5.87 4.75
N ILE A 166 9.61 6.23 5.29
CA ILE A 166 8.69 5.29 5.92
C ILE A 166 8.13 4.35 4.85
N VAL A 167 8.23 3.05 5.11
CA VAL A 167 7.71 1.99 4.23
C VAL A 167 6.54 1.25 4.85
N TRP A 168 6.30 1.43 6.16
CA TRP A 168 5.15 0.89 6.88
C TRP A 168 4.94 1.58 8.23
N VAL A 169 3.69 1.62 8.68
CA VAL A 169 3.29 2.13 10.00
C VAL A 169 2.07 1.36 10.52
N ARG A 170 2.00 1.10 11.83
CA ARG A 170 0.86 0.42 12.49
C ARG A 170 0.11 1.32 13.44
#